data_AF-A0A7J4F920-F1
#
_entry.id   AF-A0A7J4F920-F1
#
_cell.length_a   1.000
_cell.length_b   1.000
_cell.length_c   1.000
_cell.angle_alpha   90.00
_cell.angle_beta   90.00
_cell.angle_gamma   90.00
#
_symmetry.space_group_name_H-M   'P 1'
#
loop_
_entity.id
_entity.type
_entity.pdbx_description
1 polymer ?
#
loop_
_entity_poly.entity_id
_entity_poly.type
_entity_poly.pdbx_seq_one_letter_code
_entity_poly.pdbx_strand_id
1 'polypeptide(L)'
;MLVPIALSLGLALFWAVLVASSRRLDLTRYGLHVKPPILRIEIPQLFRLSHRLGASRAGRVIGDIAIAMGIGQMLLASYTVITDVLELFVGRPRLTFLPLIPGVTFDLDQVPYILLAVAVILVSHELAHGCILLAEGVPVKSIGVFLALAIPGGYIEHSEEDFKRRPPSSRLRVLSVGSMANLLVSLGGLLLFDLLVSLRGPFRTLFGTGPLIGALTALYWIVGLSLGTALVNMLPIYPFDGALVLQVIVEGYGERARKMVKYVLSAV
;
A
#
# COMPACT_ATOMS: atom_id res chain seq x y z
N MET A 1 -17.31 -21.22 -14.33
CA MET A 1 -16.99 -20.48 -15.57
C MET A 1 -17.75 -19.17 -15.75
N LEU A 2 -18.95 -19.00 -15.19
CA LEU A 2 -19.74 -17.78 -15.41
C LEU A 2 -19.22 -16.54 -14.66
N VAL A 3 -18.65 -16.71 -13.46
CA VAL A 3 -18.17 -15.60 -12.62
C VAL A 3 -17.00 -14.84 -13.26
N PRO A 4 -15.93 -15.49 -13.77
CA PRO A 4 -14.84 -14.77 -14.44
C PRO A 4 -15.28 -13.97 -15.68
N ILE A 5 -16.23 -14.52 -16.45
CA ILE A 5 -16.78 -13.86 -17.64
C ILE A 5 -17.58 -12.63 -17.23
N ALA A 6 -18.46 -12.75 -16.22
CA ALA A 6 -19.24 -11.64 -15.70
C ALA A 6 -18.35 -10.50 -15.14
N LEU A 7 -17.29 -10.85 -14.40
CA LEU A 7 -16.32 -9.87 -13.91
C LEU A 7 -15.58 -9.15 -15.04
N SER A 8 -15.17 -9.90 -16.07
CA SER A 8 -14.47 -9.34 -17.24
C SER A 8 -15.38 -8.39 -18.03
N LEU A 9 -16.64 -8.78 -18.26
CA LEU A 9 -17.64 -7.94 -18.92
C LEU A 9 -17.99 -6.70 -18.10
N GLY A 10 -18.14 -6.86 -16.78
CA GLY A 10 -18.40 -5.75 -15.87
C GLY A 10 -17.26 -4.74 -15.86
N LEU A 11 -16.00 -5.22 -15.85
CA LEU A 11 -14.82 -4.37 -15.92
C LEU A 11 -14.71 -3.64 -17.27
N ALA A 12 -14.98 -4.34 -18.37
CA ALA A 12 -15.00 -3.72 -19.71
C ALA A 12 -16.10 -2.65 -19.81
N LEU A 13 -17.29 -2.92 -19.26
CA LEU A 13 -18.40 -1.97 -19.21
C LEU A 13 -18.05 -0.76 -18.33
N PHE A 14 -17.46 -0.98 -17.15
CA PHE A 14 -16.98 0.10 -16.28
C PHE A 14 -16.01 1.03 -17.01
N TRP A 15 -15.00 0.48 -17.70
CA TRP A 15 -14.05 1.27 -18.48
C TRP A 15 -14.70 1.97 -19.67
N ALA A 16 -15.62 1.31 -20.38
CA ALA A 16 -16.35 1.91 -21.49
C ALA A 16 -17.18 3.12 -21.03
N VAL A 17 -17.90 2.99 -19.91
CA VAL A 17 -18.68 4.08 -19.31
C VAL A 17 -17.79 5.21 -18.82
N LEU A 18 -16.67 4.89 -18.16
CA LEU A 18 -15.72 5.87 -17.66
C LEU A 18 -15.10 6.70 -18.79
N VAL A 19 -14.67 6.04 -19.88
CA VAL A 19 -14.12 6.69 -21.08
C VAL A 19 -15.17 7.52 -21.81
N ALA A 20 -16.40 7.00 -21.95
CA ALA A 20 -17.48 7.75 -22.57
C ALA A 20 -17.81 9.01 -21.76
N SER A 21 -17.80 8.90 -20.43
CA SER A 21 -18.04 10.02 -19.51
C SER A 21 -16.90 11.04 -19.56
N SER A 22 -15.63 10.59 -19.57
CA SER A 22 -14.47 11.49 -19.62
C SER A 22 -14.34 12.27 -20.93
N ARG A 23 -14.98 11.79 -22.02
CA ARG A 23 -15.07 12.52 -23.29
C ARG A 23 -16.17 13.58 -23.30
N ARG A 24 -17.19 13.43 -22.45
CA ARG A 24 -18.36 14.32 -22.39
C ARG A 24 -18.26 15.36 -21.27
N LEU A 25 -17.56 15.01 -20.20
CA LEU A 25 -17.42 15.83 -19.00
C LEU A 25 -15.94 16.13 -18.76
N ASP A 26 -15.63 17.37 -18.40
CA ASP A 26 -14.31 17.75 -17.94
C ASP A 26 -14.09 17.28 -16.50
N LEU A 27 -13.84 15.98 -16.36
CA LEU A 27 -13.65 15.30 -15.07
C LEU A 27 -12.40 15.82 -14.32
N THR A 28 -11.46 16.46 -15.03
CA THR A 28 -10.24 17.02 -14.41
C THR A 28 -10.55 18.09 -13.36
N ARG A 29 -11.68 18.79 -13.50
CA ARG A 29 -12.18 19.77 -12.50
C ARG A 29 -12.48 19.15 -11.14
N TYR A 30 -12.71 17.85 -11.10
CA TYR A 30 -12.98 17.09 -9.88
C TYR A 30 -11.75 16.28 -9.41
N GLY A 31 -10.57 16.53 -9.97
CA GLY A 31 -9.34 15.78 -9.68
C GLY A 31 -9.31 14.37 -10.28
N LEU A 32 -10.22 14.07 -11.22
CA LEU A 32 -10.32 12.78 -11.92
C LEU A 32 -9.59 12.85 -13.26
N HIS A 33 -8.45 12.16 -13.35
CA HIS A 33 -7.65 12.08 -14.57
C HIS A 33 -7.79 10.68 -15.18
N VAL A 34 -8.53 10.58 -16.28
CA VAL A 34 -8.78 9.32 -16.98
C VAL A 34 -7.83 9.18 -18.17
N LYS A 35 -6.89 8.23 -18.11
CA LYS A 35 -6.01 7.82 -19.22
C LYS A 35 -5.98 6.29 -19.28
N PRO A 36 -6.91 5.64 -20.01
CA PRO A 36 -7.04 4.18 -20.01
C PRO A 36 -5.70 3.48 -20.28
N PRO A 37 -5.35 2.43 -19.52
CA PRO A 37 -6.14 1.75 -18.48
C PRO A 37 -5.95 2.31 -17.05
N ILE A 38 -5.59 3.59 -16.88
CA ILE A 38 -5.32 4.22 -15.59
C ILE A 38 -6.35 5.34 -15.31
N LEU A 39 -6.95 5.28 -14.13
CA LEU A 39 -7.73 6.36 -13.54
C LEU A 39 -6.93 6.91 -12.35
N ARG A 40 -6.69 8.21 -12.28
CA ARG A 40 -6.07 8.86 -11.11
C ARG A 40 -7.06 9.78 -10.45
N ILE A 41 -7.03 9.81 -9.12
CA ILE A 41 -7.87 10.62 -8.27
C ILE A 41 -6.95 11.35 -7.28
N GLU A 42 -6.88 12.66 -7.40
CA GLU A 42 -6.19 13.50 -6.41
C GLU A 42 -7.02 13.58 -5.13
N ILE A 43 -6.34 13.52 -3.98
CA ILE A 43 -6.97 13.67 -2.66
C ILE A 43 -6.38 14.90 -1.96
N PRO A 44 -6.91 16.11 -2.21
CA PRO A 44 -6.40 17.36 -1.63
C PRO A 44 -6.36 17.37 -0.10
N GLN A 45 -7.23 16.58 0.54
CA GLN A 45 -7.28 16.41 1.99
C GLN A 45 -5.98 15.77 2.51
N LEU A 46 -5.47 14.74 1.85
CA LEU A 46 -4.21 14.08 2.23
C LEU A 46 -3.03 15.01 2.02
N PHE A 47 -3.02 15.73 0.89
CA PHE A 47 -2.00 16.76 0.63
C PHE A 47 -1.98 17.84 1.73
N ARG A 48 -3.13 18.40 2.11
CA ARG A 48 -3.18 19.39 3.20
C ARG A 48 -2.78 18.79 4.55
N LEU A 49 -3.17 17.53 4.81
CA LEU A 49 -2.85 16.86 6.05
C LEU A 49 -1.34 16.57 6.16
N SER A 50 -0.70 16.12 5.08
CA SER A 50 0.76 15.91 5.06
C SER A 50 1.51 17.21 5.30
N HIS A 51 1.05 18.35 4.78
CA HIS A 51 1.64 19.66 5.07
C HIS A 51 1.44 20.15 6.50
N ARG A 52 0.36 19.72 7.17
CA ARG A 52 0.11 20.05 8.59
C ARG A 52 0.93 19.19 9.54
N LEU A 53 1.11 17.91 9.21
CA LEU A 53 1.81 16.93 10.04
C LEU A 53 3.33 16.87 9.72
N GLY A 54 3.68 17.15 8.47
CA GLY A 54 5.05 17.19 7.95
C GLY A 54 5.82 18.43 8.43
N ALA A 55 7.15 18.39 8.26
CA ALA A 55 8.11 19.42 8.70
C ALA A 55 8.41 19.51 10.20
N SER A 56 8.18 18.45 10.97
CA SER A 56 8.61 18.37 12.38
C SER A 56 9.96 17.65 12.55
N ARG A 57 10.72 18.00 13.60
CA ARG A 57 11.95 17.26 13.98
C ARG A 57 11.65 15.77 14.28
N ALA A 58 10.45 15.46 14.75
CA ALA A 58 9.98 14.10 15.01
C ALA A 58 9.94 13.25 13.73
N GLY A 59 9.72 13.86 12.56
CA GLY A 59 9.72 13.15 11.28
C GLY A 59 11.03 12.42 10.98
N ARG A 60 12.18 12.99 11.36
CA ARG A 60 13.48 12.32 11.16
C ARG A 60 13.66 11.09 12.05
N VAL A 61 13.23 11.18 13.31
CA VAL A 61 13.27 10.04 14.26
C VAL A 61 12.34 8.93 13.80
N ILE A 62 11.12 9.28 13.38
CA ILE A 62 10.16 8.35 12.79
C ILE A 62 10.77 7.69 11.54
N GLY A 63 11.44 8.45 10.70
CA GLY A 63 12.15 7.94 9.53
C GLY A 63 13.27 6.97 9.89
N ASP A 64 14.08 7.25 10.91
CA ASP A 64 15.17 6.35 11.34
C ASP A 64 14.61 5.02 11.87
N ILE A 65 13.50 5.07 12.62
CA ILE A 65 12.76 3.87 13.04
C ILE A 65 12.22 3.13 11.81
N ALA A 66 11.66 3.85 10.84
CA ALA A 66 11.15 3.27 9.61
C ALA A 66 12.23 2.52 8.83
N ILE A 67 13.47 3.03 8.75
CA ILE A 67 14.59 2.32 8.11
C ILE A 67 14.83 0.97 8.80
N ALA A 68 14.94 0.97 10.14
CA ALA A 68 15.20 -0.26 10.89
C ALA A 68 14.07 -1.29 10.70
N MET A 69 12.80 -0.84 10.77
CA MET A 69 11.63 -1.70 10.54
C MET A 69 11.58 -2.20 9.10
N GLY A 70 11.82 -1.32 8.11
CA GLY A 70 11.82 -1.66 6.69
C GLY A 70 12.86 -2.72 6.33
N ILE A 71 14.07 -2.62 6.88
CA ILE A 71 15.10 -3.66 6.73
C ILE A 71 14.64 -4.98 7.36
N GLY A 72 14.08 -4.95 8.57
CA GLY A 72 13.55 -6.14 9.23
C GLY A 72 12.42 -6.80 8.43
N GLN A 73 11.50 -5.99 7.90
CA GLN A 73 10.40 -6.44 7.04
C GLN A 73 10.91 -7.00 5.72
N MET A 74 11.93 -6.39 5.10
CA MET A 74 12.56 -6.90 3.88
C MET A 74 13.18 -8.28 4.11
N LEU A 75 13.93 -8.46 5.20
CA LEU A 75 14.51 -9.76 5.55
C LEU A 75 13.43 -10.82 5.80
N LEU A 76 12.38 -10.46 6.55
CA LEU A 76 11.26 -11.35 6.82
C LEU A 76 10.49 -11.71 5.54
N ALA A 77 10.17 -10.73 4.70
CA ALA A 77 9.45 -10.94 3.45
C ALA A 77 10.27 -11.82 2.49
N SER A 78 11.56 -11.54 2.32
CA SER A 78 12.47 -12.39 1.55
C SER A 78 12.53 -13.81 2.09
N TYR A 79 12.66 -13.98 3.41
CA TYR A 79 12.63 -15.31 4.04
C TYR A 79 11.34 -16.05 3.71
N THR A 80 10.17 -15.41 3.90
CA THR A 80 8.86 -16.04 3.62
C THR A 80 8.71 -16.46 2.16
N VAL A 81 9.09 -15.61 1.20
CA VAL A 81 9.01 -15.95 -0.23
C VAL A 81 9.97 -17.10 -0.58
N ILE A 82 11.20 -17.07 -0.07
CA ILE A 82 12.17 -18.14 -0.33
C ILE A 82 11.65 -19.47 0.23
N THR A 83 11.13 -19.48 1.46
CA THR A 83 10.58 -20.70 2.04
C THR A 83 9.36 -21.20 1.29
N ASP A 84 8.45 -20.30 0.89
CA ASP A 84 7.26 -20.69 0.11
C ASP A 84 7.68 -21.33 -1.21
N VAL A 85 8.64 -20.74 -1.93
CA VAL A 85 9.19 -21.29 -3.18
C VAL A 85 9.83 -22.65 -2.96
N LEU A 86 10.63 -22.83 -1.91
CA LEU A 86 11.24 -24.12 -1.59
C LEU A 86 10.20 -25.19 -1.26
N GLU A 87 9.13 -24.82 -0.57
CA GLU A 87 8.05 -25.74 -0.23
C GLU A 87 7.19 -26.14 -1.44
N LEU A 88 7.12 -25.31 -2.48
CA LEU A 88 6.56 -25.72 -3.78
C LEU A 88 7.31 -26.94 -4.34
N PHE A 89 8.64 -26.95 -4.26
CA PHE A 89 9.46 -28.05 -4.78
C PHE A 89 9.38 -29.34 -3.95
N VAL A 90 9.01 -29.24 -2.67
CA VAL A 90 8.81 -30.39 -1.77
C VAL A 90 7.34 -30.86 -1.77
N GLY A 91 6.47 -30.26 -2.59
CA GLY A 91 5.07 -30.65 -2.72
C GLY A 91 4.20 -30.25 -1.54
N ARG A 92 4.58 -29.20 -0.79
CA ARG A 92 3.84 -28.67 0.37
C ARG A 92 3.56 -27.17 0.22
N PRO A 93 2.87 -26.73 -0.85
CA PRO A 93 2.74 -25.32 -1.16
C PRO A 93 2.15 -24.51 0.00
N ARG A 94 2.89 -23.49 0.48
CA ARG A 94 2.36 -22.40 1.31
C ARG A 94 2.00 -21.21 0.43
N LEU A 95 0.81 -20.65 0.64
CA LEU A 95 0.31 -19.49 -0.08
C LEU A 95 0.27 -18.28 0.85
N THR A 96 1.43 -17.86 1.36
CA THR A 96 1.51 -16.75 2.33
C THR A 96 0.98 -15.43 1.72
N PHE A 97 1.21 -15.23 0.42
CA PHE A 97 0.67 -14.09 -0.34
C PHE A 97 -0.41 -14.56 -1.31
N LEU A 98 -1.61 -14.83 -0.78
CA LEU A 98 -2.76 -15.24 -1.58
C LEU A 98 -3.32 -14.05 -2.39
N PRO A 99 -3.45 -14.15 -3.73
CA PRO A 99 -4.09 -13.11 -4.52
C PRO A 99 -5.54 -12.87 -4.10
N LEU A 100 -5.96 -11.61 -4.02
CA LEU A 100 -7.34 -11.25 -3.75
C LEU A 100 -8.15 -11.30 -5.04
N ILE A 101 -9.00 -12.34 -5.17
CA ILE A 101 -9.85 -12.58 -6.33
C ILE A 101 -11.29 -12.78 -5.84
N PRO A 102 -12.20 -11.82 -6.09
CA PRO A 102 -13.59 -11.93 -5.68
C PRO A 102 -14.26 -13.20 -6.23
N GLY A 103 -14.94 -13.95 -5.38
CA GLY A 103 -15.61 -15.21 -5.71
C GLY A 103 -14.68 -16.41 -5.91
N VAL A 104 -13.38 -16.25 -5.67
CA VAL A 104 -12.39 -17.33 -5.69
C VAL A 104 -11.65 -17.43 -4.36
N THR A 105 -11.06 -16.33 -3.89
CA THR A 105 -10.32 -16.31 -2.61
C THR A 105 -11.10 -15.67 -1.47
N PHE A 106 -12.19 -14.97 -1.77
CA PHE A 106 -13.12 -14.43 -0.78
C PHE A 106 -14.52 -14.24 -1.37
N ASP A 107 -15.55 -14.20 -0.52
CA ASP A 107 -16.94 -14.04 -0.91
C ASP A 107 -17.32 -12.59 -1.27
N LEU A 108 -18.30 -12.40 -2.16
CA LEU A 108 -18.65 -11.07 -2.68
C LEU A 108 -19.20 -10.11 -1.61
N ASP A 109 -19.75 -10.63 -0.52
CA ASP A 109 -20.21 -9.84 0.63
C ASP A 109 -19.04 -9.21 1.41
N GLN A 110 -17.81 -9.71 1.22
CA GLN A 110 -16.59 -9.17 1.83
C GLN A 110 -16.06 -7.93 1.11
N VAL A 111 -16.49 -7.69 -0.14
CA VAL A 111 -15.98 -6.60 -1.00
C VAL A 111 -16.01 -5.23 -0.32
N PRO A 112 -17.10 -4.79 0.37
CA PRO A 112 -17.12 -3.48 1.02
C PRO A 112 -16.04 -3.33 2.11
N TYR A 113 -15.77 -4.40 2.86
CA TYR A 113 -14.76 -4.41 3.92
C TYR A 113 -13.33 -4.39 3.36
N ILE A 114 -13.10 -5.11 2.26
CA ILE A 114 -11.82 -5.10 1.55
C ILE A 114 -11.55 -3.73 0.93
N LEU A 115 -12.55 -3.11 0.30
CA LEU A 115 -12.40 -1.76 -0.27
C LEU A 115 -12.09 -0.74 0.83
N LEU A 116 -12.75 -0.85 2.00
CA LEU A 116 -12.42 -0.03 3.16
C LEU A 116 -10.98 -0.26 3.63
N ALA A 117 -10.55 -1.52 3.73
CA ALA A 117 -9.19 -1.86 4.14
C ALA A 117 -8.14 -1.31 3.16
N VAL A 118 -8.34 -1.47 1.85
CA VAL A 118 -7.48 -0.88 0.81
C VAL A 118 -7.42 0.63 0.94
N ALA A 119 -8.56 1.30 1.15
CA ALA A 119 -8.59 2.75 1.34
C ALA A 119 -7.76 3.17 2.57
N VAL A 120 -7.91 2.47 3.70
CA VAL A 120 -7.13 2.74 4.93
C VAL A 120 -5.63 2.57 4.65
N ILE A 121 -5.23 1.47 4.02
CA ILE A 121 -3.83 1.16 3.69
C ILE A 121 -3.22 2.25 2.82
N LEU A 122 -3.85 2.57 1.68
CA LEU A 122 -3.32 3.57 0.74
C LEU A 122 -3.26 4.96 1.38
N VAL A 123 -4.30 5.35 2.12
CA VAL A 123 -4.34 6.64 2.81
C VAL A 123 -3.21 6.74 3.83
N SER A 124 -3.04 5.74 4.70
CA SER A 124 -1.98 5.78 5.72
C SER A 124 -0.59 5.75 5.10
N HIS A 125 -0.42 4.96 4.03
CA HIS A 125 0.85 4.77 3.33
C HIS A 125 1.32 6.06 2.66
N GLU A 126 0.47 6.64 1.81
CA GLU A 126 0.81 7.86 1.06
C GLU A 126 0.93 9.08 1.97
N LEU A 127 0.10 9.16 3.02
CA LEU A 127 0.22 10.22 4.02
C LEU A 127 1.58 10.16 4.73
N ALA A 128 2.05 8.96 5.09
CA ALA A 128 3.35 8.78 5.73
C ALA A 128 4.50 9.21 4.81
N HIS A 129 4.48 8.78 3.55
CA HIS A 129 5.43 9.24 2.53
C HIS A 129 5.45 10.77 2.42
N GLY A 130 4.27 11.40 2.32
CA GLY A 130 4.16 12.85 2.24
C GLY A 130 4.73 13.58 3.46
N CYS A 131 4.45 13.11 4.66
CA CYS A 131 5.00 13.68 5.90
C CYS A 131 6.53 13.61 5.94
N ILE A 132 7.12 12.46 5.57
CA ILE A 132 8.57 12.27 5.60
C ILE A 132 9.27 13.00 4.46
N LEU A 133 8.70 13.03 3.24
CA LEU A 133 9.22 13.85 2.15
C LEU A 133 9.36 15.31 2.58
N LEU A 134 8.32 15.88 3.20
CA LEU A 134 8.35 17.25 3.71
C LEU A 134 9.34 17.44 4.86
N ALA A 135 9.45 16.47 5.79
CA ALA A 135 10.43 16.51 6.87
C ALA A 135 11.89 16.45 6.36
N GLU A 136 12.10 15.79 5.22
CA GLU A 136 13.36 15.71 4.50
C GLU A 136 13.57 16.88 3.52
N GLY A 137 12.62 17.81 3.44
CA GLY A 137 12.69 19.01 2.60
C GLY A 137 12.52 18.74 1.11
N VAL A 138 11.87 17.64 0.74
CA VAL A 138 11.50 17.34 -0.66
C VAL A 138 10.09 17.85 -0.93
N PRO A 139 9.90 18.75 -1.91
CA PRO A 139 8.58 19.28 -2.23
C PRO A 139 7.62 18.19 -2.73
N VAL A 140 6.43 18.15 -2.14
CA VAL A 140 5.28 17.34 -2.58
C VAL A 140 4.37 18.22 -3.44
N LYS A 141 3.92 17.70 -4.58
CA LYS A 141 3.02 18.40 -5.53
C LYS A 141 1.58 17.95 -5.40
N SER A 142 1.36 16.64 -5.30
CA SER A 142 0.02 16.05 -5.18
C SER A 142 0.10 14.70 -4.46
N ILE A 143 -1.00 14.30 -3.82
CA ILE A 143 -1.18 12.98 -3.21
C ILE A 143 -2.53 12.45 -3.68
N GLY A 144 -2.59 11.18 -4.04
CA GLY A 144 -3.84 10.59 -4.50
C GLY A 144 -3.82 9.07 -4.55
N VAL A 145 -4.85 8.55 -5.19
CA VAL A 145 -4.98 7.13 -5.50
C VAL A 145 -5.17 6.96 -7.00
N PHE A 146 -4.86 5.78 -7.49
CA PHE A 146 -5.13 5.39 -8.86
C PHE A 146 -5.77 4.01 -8.92
N LEU A 147 -6.45 3.74 -10.03
CA LEU A 147 -6.93 2.42 -10.41
C LEU A 147 -6.32 2.08 -11.77
N ALA A 148 -5.42 1.09 -11.78
CA ALA A 148 -4.82 0.55 -12.98
C ALA A 148 -5.56 -0.73 -13.37
N LEU A 149 -6.36 -0.68 -14.44
CA LEU A 149 -7.30 -1.72 -14.86
C LEU A 149 -8.31 -2.08 -13.75
N ALA A 150 -7.93 -2.91 -12.79
CA ALA A 150 -8.72 -3.28 -11.61
C ALA A 150 -7.90 -3.23 -10.30
N ILE A 151 -6.63 -2.82 -10.37
CA ILE A 151 -5.68 -2.81 -9.25
C ILE A 151 -5.63 -1.40 -8.68
N PRO A 152 -6.11 -1.18 -7.45
CA PRO A 152 -5.98 0.10 -6.77
C PRO A 152 -4.53 0.31 -6.30
N GLY A 153 -4.07 1.54 -6.31
CA GLY A 153 -2.76 1.95 -5.80
C GLY A 153 -2.76 3.38 -5.30
N GLY A 154 -1.77 3.72 -4.47
CA GLY A 154 -1.52 5.08 -4.02
C GLY A 154 -0.49 5.76 -4.91
N TYR A 155 -0.49 7.08 -4.96
CA TYR A 155 0.64 7.80 -5.52
C TYR A 155 0.88 9.11 -4.79
N ILE A 156 2.15 9.49 -4.78
CA ILE A 156 2.62 10.79 -4.33
C ILE A 156 3.50 11.39 -5.41
N GLU A 157 3.10 12.56 -5.92
CA GLU A 157 3.90 13.29 -6.88
C GLU A 157 4.85 14.23 -6.12
N HIS A 158 6.15 14.06 -6.35
CA HIS A 158 7.19 14.86 -5.73
C HIS A 158 8.28 15.23 -6.74
N SER A 159 9.18 16.14 -6.37
CA SER A 159 10.33 16.48 -7.19
C SER A 159 11.33 15.31 -7.21
N GLU A 160 11.43 14.61 -8.34
CA GLU A 160 12.42 13.53 -8.51
C GLU A 160 13.86 14.04 -8.43
N GLU A 161 14.12 15.23 -8.97
CA GLU A 161 15.46 15.83 -8.97
C GLU A 161 15.91 16.15 -7.54
N ASP A 162 15.03 16.77 -6.74
CA ASP A 162 15.34 17.06 -5.34
C ASP A 162 15.50 15.77 -4.54
N PHE A 163 14.64 14.77 -4.78
CA PHE A 163 14.72 13.48 -4.10
C PHE A 163 16.04 12.76 -4.39
N LYS A 164 16.48 12.71 -5.66
CA LYS A 164 17.75 12.07 -6.05
C LYS A 164 18.98 12.77 -5.46
N ARG A 165 18.91 14.09 -5.21
CA ARG A 165 19.97 14.88 -4.57
C ARG A 165 20.05 14.68 -3.06
N ARG A 166 19.02 14.13 -2.43
CA ARG A 166 19.01 13.89 -0.97
C ARG A 166 20.03 12.81 -0.57
N PRO A 167 20.63 12.91 0.63
CA PRO A 167 21.55 11.90 1.10
C PRO A 167 20.86 10.52 1.21
N PRO A 168 21.61 9.41 1.12
CA PRO A 168 21.05 8.06 1.17
C PRO A 168 20.12 7.83 2.36
N SER A 169 20.47 8.32 3.56
CA SER A 169 19.62 8.20 4.76
C SER A 169 18.25 8.83 4.57
N SER A 170 18.19 10.03 4.03
CA SER A 170 16.95 10.75 3.72
C SER A 170 16.05 9.97 2.76
N ARG A 171 16.65 9.42 1.68
CA ARG A 171 15.94 8.57 0.72
C ARG A 171 15.43 7.28 1.36
N LEU A 172 16.24 6.63 2.19
CA LEU A 172 15.84 5.41 2.92
C LEU A 172 14.67 5.67 3.87
N ARG A 173 14.67 6.79 4.60
CA ARG A 173 13.55 7.16 5.49
C ARG A 173 12.23 7.26 4.74
N VAL A 174 12.23 7.92 3.58
CA VAL A 174 11.04 8.03 2.73
C VAL A 174 10.63 6.64 2.26
N LEU A 175 11.53 5.90 1.61
CA LEU A 175 11.20 4.59 1.02
C LEU A 175 10.72 3.56 2.06
N SER A 176 11.16 3.64 3.32
CA SER A 176 10.73 2.70 4.35
C SER A 176 9.46 3.11 5.10
N VAL A 177 9.08 4.39 5.14
CA VAL A 177 7.98 4.86 6.01
C VAL A 177 6.61 4.31 5.60
N GLY A 178 6.37 4.12 4.30
CA GLY A 178 5.09 3.60 3.83
C GLY A 178 4.79 2.19 4.36
N SER A 179 5.79 1.31 4.40
CA SER A 179 5.64 -0.03 4.97
C SER A 179 5.46 0.00 6.49
N MET A 180 6.22 0.86 7.18
CA MET A 180 6.04 1.07 8.62
C MET A 180 4.62 1.54 8.94
N ALA A 181 4.06 2.47 8.17
CA ALA A 181 2.69 2.96 8.36
C ALA A 181 1.66 1.82 8.30
N ASN A 182 1.78 0.95 7.29
CA ASN A 182 0.90 -0.22 7.16
C ASN A 182 1.08 -1.22 8.31
N LEU A 183 2.30 -1.44 8.79
CA LEU A 183 2.54 -2.28 9.96
C LEU A 183 1.89 -1.68 11.22
N LEU A 184 2.00 -0.35 11.43
CA LEU A 184 1.36 0.32 12.56
C LEU A 184 -0.18 0.27 12.47
N VAL A 185 -0.75 0.41 11.27
CA VAL A 185 -2.19 0.20 11.05
C VAL A 185 -2.60 -1.22 11.42
N SER A 186 -1.81 -2.22 11.01
CA SER A 186 -2.07 -3.62 11.38
C SER A 186 -2.03 -3.83 12.89
N LEU A 187 -1.02 -3.31 13.58
CA LEU A 187 -0.87 -3.47 15.03
C LEU A 187 -1.99 -2.75 15.78
N GLY A 188 -2.30 -1.51 15.40
CA GLY A 188 -3.41 -0.74 15.98
C GLY A 188 -4.76 -1.41 15.72
N GLY A 189 -4.97 -1.93 14.51
CA GLY A 189 -6.17 -2.70 14.16
C GLY A 189 -6.31 -3.98 14.98
N LEU A 190 -5.21 -4.67 15.26
CA LEU A 190 -5.21 -5.88 16.10
C LEU A 190 -5.57 -5.56 17.55
N LEU A 191 -5.01 -4.49 18.11
CA LEU A 191 -5.36 -4.02 19.45
C LEU A 191 -6.84 -3.61 19.53
N LEU A 192 -7.33 -2.92 18.50
CA LEU A 192 -8.75 -2.54 18.42
C LEU A 192 -9.67 -3.76 18.25
N PHE A 193 -9.25 -4.77 17.48
CA PHE A 193 -9.97 -6.03 17.34
C PHE A 193 -10.10 -6.74 18.68
N ASP A 194 -9.00 -6.89 19.42
CA ASP A 194 -8.99 -7.52 20.74
C ASP A 194 -9.84 -6.76 21.76
N LEU A 195 -9.75 -5.43 21.75
CA LEU A 195 -10.61 -4.56 22.57
C LEU A 195 -12.09 -4.78 22.25
N LEU A 196 -12.45 -4.83 20.96
CA LEU A 196 -13.85 -5.00 20.54
C LEU A 196 -14.39 -6.39 20.89
N VAL A 197 -13.56 -7.43 20.78
CA VAL A 197 -13.89 -8.80 21.24
C VAL A 197 -14.08 -8.83 22.75
N SER A 198 -13.20 -8.18 23.51
CA SER A 198 -13.31 -8.07 24.97
C SER A 198 -14.59 -7.33 25.40
N LEU A 199 -14.99 -6.30 24.63
CA LEU A 199 -16.21 -5.52 24.86
C LEU A 199 -17.45 -6.05 24.12
N ARG A 200 -17.41 -7.28 23.59
CA ARG A 200 -18.49 -7.83 22.74
C ARG A 200 -19.87 -7.82 23.39
N GLY A 201 -19.95 -8.05 24.71
CA GLY A 201 -21.21 -8.05 25.46
C GLY A 201 -21.86 -6.66 25.47
N PRO A 202 -21.20 -5.65 26.09
CA PRO A 202 -21.68 -4.27 26.07
C PRO A 202 -21.95 -3.74 24.66
N PHE A 203 -21.04 -4.00 23.71
CA PHE A 203 -21.21 -3.55 22.32
C PHE A 203 -22.47 -4.14 21.69
N ARG A 204 -22.71 -5.46 21.85
CA ARG A 204 -23.90 -6.13 21.32
C ARG A 204 -25.19 -5.56 21.94
N THR A 205 -25.17 -5.21 23.22
CA THR A 205 -26.34 -4.60 23.88
C THR A 205 -26.64 -3.20 23.35
N LEU A 206 -25.62 -2.39 23.06
CA LEU A 206 -25.79 -1.01 22.61
C LEU A 206 -26.09 -0.88 21.11
N PHE A 207 -25.41 -1.70 20.29
CA PHE A 207 -25.40 -1.54 18.83
C PHE A 207 -25.95 -2.76 18.09
N GLY A 208 -26.20 -3.88 18.78
CA GLY A 208 -26.68 -5.12 18.18
C GLY A 208 -25.56 -6.02 17.62
N THR A 209 -25.94 -7.24 17.26
CA THR A 209 -25.00 -8.27 16.76
C THR A 209 -24.47 -7.94 15.36
N GLY A 210 -25.32 -7.41 14.48
CA GLY A 210 -24.94 -7.10 13.09
C GLY A 210 -23.77 -6.12 12.99
N PRO A 211 -23.86 -4.94 13.62
CA PRO A 211 -22.75 -3.97 13.62
C PRO A 211 -21.47 -4.51 14.27
N LEU A 212 -21.57 -5.36 15.29
CA LEU A 212 -20.39 -6.00 15.88
C LEU A 212 -19.69 -6.91 14.87
N ILE A 213 -20.44 -7.75 14.16
CA ILE A 213 -19.89 -8.62 13.12
C ILE A 213 -19.25 -7.76 12.02
N GLY A 214 -19.95 -6.75 11.52
CA GLY A 214 -19.42 -5.86 10.48
C GLY A 214 -18.12 -5.16 10.91
N ALA A 215 -18.04 -4.67 12.15
CA ALA A 215 -16.83 -4.04 12.68
C ALA A 215 -15.66 -5.03 12.81
N LEU A 216 -15.90 -6.23 13.34
CA LEU A 216 -14.88 -7.28 13.43
C LEU A 216 -14.40 -7.74 12.05
N THR A 217 -15.31 -7.88 11.08
CA THR A 217 -14.98 -8.21 9.69
C THR A 217 -14.15 -7.10 9.03
N ALA A 218 -14.51 -5.83 9.23
CA ALA A 218 -13.72 -4.70 8.75
C ALA A 218 -12.29 -4.73 9.32
N LEU A 219 -12.16 -4.92 10.64
CA LEU A 219 -10.88 -4.98 11.32
C LEU A 219 -10.05 -6.18 10.87
N TYR A 220 -10.66 -7.35 10.65
CA TYR A 220 -9.98 -8.52 10.10
C TYR A 220 -9.29 -8.19 8.76
N TRP A 221 -10.03 -7.57 7.82
CA TRP A 221 -9.47 -7.20 6.53
C TRP A 221 -8.43 -6.07 6.63
N ILE A 222 -8.67 -5.06 7.47
CA ILE A 222 -7.70 -3.98 7.72
C ILE A 222 -6.39 -4.55 8.26
N VAL A 223 -6.44 -5.41 9.28
CA VAL A 223 -5.25 -6.02 9.90
C VAL A 223 -4.51 -6.89 8.89
N GLY A 224 -5.21 -7.84 8.27
CA GLY A 224 -4.60 -8.81 7.36
C GLY A 224 -3.96 -8.14 6.14
N LEU A 225 -4.69 -7.22 5.48
CA LEU A 225 -4.16 -6.53 4.31
C LEU A 225 -3.07 -5.53 4.66
N SER A 226 -3.17 -4.81 5.78
CA SER A 226 -2.10 -3.88 6.17
C SER A 226 -0.80 -4.63 6.51
N LEU A 227 -0.88 -5.77 7.21
CA LEU A 227 0.30 -6.60 7.48
C LEU A 227 0.87 -7.18 6.18
N GLY A 228 0.02 -7.75 5.33
CA GLY A 228 0.41 -8.31 4.05
C GLY A 228 1.10 -7.27 3.16
N THR A 229 0.49 -6.10 2.97
CA THR A 229 1.07 -5.00 2.18
C THR A 229 2.35 -4.46 2.81
N ALA A 230 2.48 -4.40 4.14
CA ALA A 230 3.72 -4.00 4.78
C ALA A 230 4.89 -4.94 4.40
N LEU A 231 4.66 -6.25 4.43
CA LEU A 231 5.68 -7.24 4.03
C LEU A 231 5.94 -7.24 2.53
N VAL A 232 4.90 -7.32 1.70
CA VAL A 232 5.01 -7.35 0.24
C VAL A 232 5.72 -6.10 -0.29
N ASN A 233 5.41 -4.92 0.26
CA ASN A 233 6.03 -3.67 -0.19
C ASN A 233 7.51 -3.55 0.18
N MET A 234 8.01 -4.38 1.10
CA MET A 234 9.44 -4.45 1.43
C MET A 234 10.14 -5.61 0.72
N LEU A 235 9.46 -6.35 -0.17
CA LEU A 235 10.16 -7.31 -1.02
C LEU A 235 11.20 -6.59 -1.89
N PRO A 236 12.41 -7.16 -2.03
CA PRO A 236 13.47 -6.55 -2.84
C PRO A 236 13.27 -6.85 -4.34
N ILE A 237 12.08 -6.59 -4.88
CA ILE A 237 11.73 -6.79 -6.31
C ILE A 237 10.87 -5.62 -6.80
N TYR A 238 11.01 -5.25 -8.07
CA TYR A 238 10.16 -4.20 -8.64
C TYR A 238 8.69 -4.68 -8.70
N PRO A 239 7.69 -3.80 -8.49
CA PRO A 239 7.79 -2.35 -8.30
C PRO A 239 7.82 -1.87 -6.84
N PHE A 240 8.10 -2.74 -5.86
CA PHE A 240 7.95 -2.42 -4.43
C PHE A 240 9.05 -1.51 -3.87
N ASP A 241 8.74 -0.77 -2.79
CA ASP A 241 9.69 0.14 -2.13
C ASP A 241 10.97 -0.58 -1.65
N GLY A 242 10.86 -1.85 -1.23
CA GLY A 242 12.00 -2.68 -0.81
C GLY A 242 13.10 -2.79 -1.88
N ALA A 243 12.73 -2.82 -3.16
CA ALA A 243 13.71 -2.80 -4.25
C ALA A 243 14.50 -1.49 -4.31
N LEU A 244 13.82 -0.36 -4.06
CA LEU A 244 14.45 0.96 -4.03
C LEU A 244 15.34 1.13 -2.78
N VAL A 245 14.89 0.61 -1.63
CA VAL A 245 15.69 0.55 -0.40
C VAL A 245 17.00 -0.21 -0.66
N LEU A 246 16.92 -1.40 -1.24
CA LEU A 246 18.09 -2.21 -1.55
C LEU A 246 19.04 -1.49 -2.53
N GLN A 247 18.50 -0.81 -3.55
CA GLN A 247 19.31 -0.02 -4.48
C GLN A 247 20.06 1.11 -3.77
N VAL A 248 19.41 1.86 -2.89
CA VAL A 248 20.05 2.96 -2.15
C VAL A 248 21.13 2.44 -1.19
N ILE A 249 20.93 1.27 -0.59
CA ILE A 249 21.97 0.62 0.24
C ILE A 249 23.18 0.23 -0.62
N VAL A 250 22.93 -0.41 -1.77
CA VAL A 250 24.00 -0.93 -2.63
C VAL A 250 24.76 0.17 -3.38
N GLU A 251 24.13 1.33 -3.62
CA GLU A 251 24.80 2.55 -4.13
C GLU A 251 26.05 2.91 -3.32
N GLY A 252 26.01 2.72 -2.00
CA GLY A 252 27.16 2.98 -1.10
C GLY A 252 28.38 2.08 -1.38
N TYR A 253 28.21 0.96 -2.07
CA TYR A 253 29.26 0.01 -2.43
C TYR A 253 29.77 0.17 -3.88
N GLY A 254 29.24 1.15 -4.62
CA GLY A 254 29.71 1.55 -5.94
C GLY A 254 28.74 1.27 -7.09
N GLU A 255 28.88 2.03 -8.18
CA GLU A 255 27.99 2.03 -9.34
C GLU A 255 27.85 0.66 -10.04
N ARG A 256 28.92 -0.16 -10.03
CA ARG A 256 28.87 -1.51 -10.60
C ARG A 256 27.91 -2.41 -9.83
N ALA A 257 27.96 -2.37 -8.50
CA ALA A 257 27.08 -3.15 -7.63
C ALA A 257 25.62 -2.71 -7.80
N ARG A 258 25.38 -1.38 -7.85
CA ARG A 258 24.05 -0.80 -8.09
C ARG A 258 23.45 -1.30 -9.41
N LYS A 259 24.21 -1.25 -10.51
CA LYS A 259 23.74 -1.70 -11.83
C LYS A 259 23.39 -3.19 -11.80
N MET A 260 24.26 -4.02 -11.24
CA MET A 260 24.04 -5.47 -11.14
C MET A 260 22.76 -5.79 -10.37
N VAL A 261 22.57 -5.18 -9.19
CA VAL A 261 21.36 -5.39 -8.39
C VAL A 261 20.14 -4.93 -9.16
N LYS A 262 20.15 -3.73 -9.75
CA LYS A 262 19.03 -3.23 -10.55
C LYS A 262 18.60 -4.22 -11.64
N TYR A 263 19.57 -4.80 -12.38
CA TYR A 263 19.27 -5.82 -13.38
C TYR A 263 18.58 -7.04 -12.78
N VAL A 264 19.11 -7.59 -11.69
CA VAL A 264 18.54 -8.76 -11.01
C VAL A 264 17.12 -8.47 -10.51
N LEU A 265 16.89 -7.31 -9.88
CA LEU A 265 15.58 -6.95 -9.34
C LEU A 265 14.52 -6.67 -10.41
N SER A 266 14.94 -6.37 -11.64
CA SER A 266 14.06 -6.11 -12.79
C SER A 266 13.84 -7.34 -13.69
N ALA A 267 14.57 -8.42 -13.47
CA ALA A 267 14.53 -9.63 -14.30
C ALA A 267 13.51 -10.68 -13.80
N VAL A 268 12.85 -10.39 -12.69
CA VAL A 268 11.81 -11.20 -12.03
C VAL A 268 10.48 -10.48 -12.16
#